data_AF-A0A6A9QLF2-F1
#
_entry.id   AF-A0A6A9QLF2-F1
#
_cell.length_a   1.000
_cell.length_b   1.000
_cell.length_c   1.000
_cell.angle_alpha   90.00
_cell.angle_beta   90.00
_cell.angle_gamma   90.00
#
_symmetry.space_group_name_H-M   'P 1'
#
loop_
_entity.id
_entity.type
_entity.pdbx_description
1 polymer ?
#
loop_
_entity_poly.entity_id
_entity_poly.type
_entity_poly.pdbx_seq_one_letter_code
_entity_poly.pdbx_strand_id
1 'polypeptide(L)' 'MGNYFECNTCGRPFKEGQGIILTVAGIKLFFHSKACAFKFFKEIMENADSEYLGKDVKEVYDKYQKIIELKKKKAEKKI' A
#
# COMPACT_ATOMS: atom_id res chain seq x y z
N MET A 1 0.86 16.02 -25.36
CA MET A 1 -0.22 15.21 -24.76
C MET A 1 0.29 14.56 -23.49
N GLY A 2 -0.46 14.59 -22.39
CA GLY A 2 -0.13 13.75 -21.22
C GLY A 2 -0.73 12.36 -21.39
N ASN A 3 -0.01 11.31 -20.97
CA ASN A 3 -0.59 9.97 -20.94
C ASN A 3 -1.70 9.90 -19.89
N TYR A 4 -2.73 9.12 -20.18
CA TYR A 4 -3.80 8.79 -19.24
C TYR A 4 -3.70 7.31 -18.87
N PHE A 5 -4.02 7.02 -17.62
CA PHE A 5 -4.14 5.66 -17.09
C PHE A 5 -5.58 5.40 -16.68
N GLU A 6 -5.95 4.13 -16.64
CA GLU A 6 -7.23 3.67 -16.14
C GLU A 6 -7.05 3.00 -14.77
N CYS A 7 -7.91 3.34 -13.82
CA CYS A 7 -7.83 2.80 -12.46
C CYS A 7 -8.28 1.34 -12.42
N ASN A 8 -7.39 0.42 -12.02
CA ASN A 8 -7.69 -1.03 -11.94
C ASN A 8 -8.85 -1.39 -10.99
N THR A 9 -9.21 -0.51 -10.06
CA THR A 9 -10.31 -0.77 -9.11
C THR A 9 -11.68 -0.27 -9.58
N CYS A 10 -11.75 0.78 -10.40
CA CYS A 10 -13.01 1.48 -10.68
C CYS A 10 -13.17 2.01 -12.09
N GLY A 11 -12.21 1.74 -13.00
CA GLY A 11 -12.25 2.17 -14.40
C GLY A 11 -12.09 3.68 -14.64
N ARG A 12 -11.95 4.50 -13.59
CA ARG A 12 -11.84 5.96 -13.73
C ARG A 12 -10.52 6.33 -14.41
N PRO A 13 -10.54 7.12 -15.51
CA PRO A 13 -9.31 7.62 -16.14
C PRO A 13 -8.67 8.73 -15.29
N PHE A 14 -7.33 8.78 -15.29
CA PHE A 14 -6.54 9.80 -14.58
C PHE A 14 -5.24 10.10 -15.32
N LYS A 15 -4.67 11.30 -15.11
CA LYS A 15 -3.44 11.73 -15.80
C LYS A 15 -2.20 11.08 -15.17
N GLU A 16 -1.18 10.84 -15.99
CA GLU A 16 0.16 10.51 -15.53
C GLU A 16 0.68 11.57 -14.55
N GLY A 17 1.31 11.12 -13.45
CA GLY A 17 1.70 11.97 -12.32
C GLY A 17 0.60 12.19 -11.28
N GLN A 18 -0.64 11.77 -11.55
CA GLN A 18 -1.71 11.67 -10.55
C GLN A 18 -1.90 10.22 -10.12
N GLY A 19 -2.47 10.00 -8.94
CA GLY A 19 -2.77 8.65 -8.44
C GLY A 19 -1.56 7.91 -7.87
N ILE A 20 -1.62 6.58 -7.90
CA ILE A 20 -0.63 5.64 -7.39
C ILE A 20 -0.35 4.61 -8.48
N ILE A 21 0.92 4.38 -8.76
CA ILE A 21 1.38 3.34 -9.69
C ILE A 21 2.33 2.44 -8.93
N LEU A 22 2.07 1.14 -8.94
CA LEU A 22 2.83 0.14 -8.20
C LEU A 22 3.08 -1.07 -9.07
N THR A 23 4.24 -1.70 -8.94
CA THR A 23 4.50 -3.01 -9.54
C THR A 23 4.56 -4.04 -8.44
N VAL A 24 3.65 -5.01 -8.47
CA VAL A 24 3.55 -6.09 -7.47
C VAL A 24 3.56 -7.41 -8.21
N ALA A 25 4.46 -8.32 -7.81
CA ALA A 25 4.64 -9.63 -8.46
C ALA A 25 4.79 -9.52 -10.01
N GLY A 26 5.48 -8.49 -10.50
CA GLY A 26 5.66 -8.23 -11.93
C GLY A 26 4.47 -7.58 -12.65
N ILE A 27 3.34 -7.39 -11.97
CA ILE A 27 2.13 -6.78 -12.53
C ILE A 27 2.13 -5.28 -12.21
N LYS A 28 2.01 -4.44 -13.25
CA LYS A 28 1.92 -2.98 -13.11
C LYS A 28 0.47 -2.57 -12.85
N LEU A 29 0.22 -1.99 -11.69
CA LEU A 29 -1.08 -1.56 -11.19
C LEU A 29 -1.16 -0.02 -11.14
N PHE A 30 -2.35 0.49 -11.42
CA PHE A 30 -2.69 1.90 -11.61
C PHE A 30 -3.94 2.23 -10.80
N PHE A 31 -3.84 3.19 -9.89
CA PHE A 31 -4.95 3.61 -9.03
C PHE A 31 -5.11 5.12 -9.04
N HIS A 32 -6.31 5.63 -9.33
CA HIS A 32 -6.52 7.08 -9.34
C HIS A 32 -6.49 7.71 -7.93
N SER A 33 -6.60 6.90 -6.86
CA SER A 33 -6.62 7.38 -5.47
C SER A 33 -6.12 6.32 -4.47
N LYS A 34 -5.71 6.78 -3.28
CA LYS A 34 -5.34 5.92 -2.13
C LYS A 34 -6.46 4.96 -1.74
N ALA A 35 -7.72 5.41 -1.82
CA ALA A 35 -8.88 4.59 -1.48
C ALA A 35 -9.05 3.42 -2.45
N CYS A 36 -8.85 3.63 -3.75
CA CYS A 36 -8.88 2.55 -4.74
C CYS A 36 -7.75 1.55 -4.54
N ALA A 37 -6.52 2.03 -4.33
CA ALA A 37 -5.38 1.18 -4.01
C ALA A 37 -5.66 0.33 -2.76
N PHE A 38 -6.14 0.95 -1.68
CA PHE A 38 -6.45 0.24 -0.44
C PHE A 38 -7.55 -0.80 -0.64
N LYS A 39 -8.65 -0.48 -1.32
CA LYS A 39 -9.73 -1.43 -1.60
C LYS A 39 -9.21 -2.67 -2.33
N PHE A 40 -8.39 -2.47 -3.36
CA PHE A 40 -7.81 -3.55 -4.16
C PHE A 40 -6.86 -4.43 -3.33
N PHE A 41 -5.91 -3.83 -2.61
CA PHE A 41 -4.98 -4.61 -1.80
C PHE A 41 -5.65 -5.27 -0.60
N LYS A 42 -6.68 -4.65 -0.01
CA LYS A 42 -7.48 -5.27 1.04
C LYS A 42 -8.12 -6.56 0.54
N GLU A 43 -8.73 -6.53 -0.65
CA GLU A 43 -9.35 -7.71 -1.25
C GLU A 43 -8.32 -8.82 -1.53
N ILE A 44 -7.10 -8.48 -1.96
CA ILE A 44 -6.01 -9.45 -2.06
C ILE A 44 -5.67 -10.06 -0.69
N MET A 45 -5.47 -9.21 0.33
CA MET A 45 -5.04 -9.65 1.66
C MET A 45 -6.10 -10.50 2.37
N GLU A 46 -7.39 -10.24 2.11
CA GLU A 46 -8.51 -11.00 2.69
C GLU A 46 -8.75 -12.35 2.00
N ASN A 47 -8.34 -12.50 0.73
CA ASN A 47 -8.55 -13.73 -0.04
C ASN A 47 -7.28 -14.57 -0.25
N ALA A 48 -6.10 -14.02 0.05
CA ALA A 48 -4.85 -14.74 -0.07
C ALA A 48 -4.69 -15.81 1.02
N ASP A 49 -4.10 -16.94 0.67
CA ASP A 49 -3.76 -17.97 1.64
C ASP A 49 -2.71 -17.44 2.63
N SER A 50 -3.03 -17.58 3.91
CA SER A 50 -2.20 -17.14 5.03
C SER A 50 -0.79 -17.70 5.02
N GLU A 51 -0.57 -18.87 4.41
CA GLU A 51 0.76 -19.50 4.32
C GLU A 51 1.73 -18.67 3.46
N TYR A 52 1.25 -18.00 2.41
CA TYR A 52 2.11 -17.22 1.51
C TYR A 52 2.41 -15.81 2.01
N LEU A 53 1.54 -15.23 2.86
CA LEU A 53 1.67 -13.84 3.31
C LEU A 53 2.15 -13.71 4.76
N GLY A 54 2.02 -14.76 5.58
CA GLY A 54 2.22 -14.66 7.03
C GLY A 54 3.58 -14.10 7.44
N LYS A 55 4.66 -14.59 6.82
CA LYS A 55 6.03 -14.14 7.13
C LYS A 55 6.22 -12.66 6.77
N ASP A 56 5.87 -12.28 5.55
CA ASP A 56 6.08 -10.92 5.04
C ASP A 56 5.23 -9.90 5.83
N VAL A 57 3.99 -10.25 6.16
CA VAL A 57 3.12 -9.42 7.01
C VAL A 57 3.73 -9.23 8.40
N LYS A 58 4.27 -10.30 9.00
CA LYS A 58 4.89 -10.24 10.33
C LYS A 58 6.13 -9.35 10.34
N GLU A 59 7.00 -9.47 9.34
CA GLU A 59 8.19 -8.64 9.20
C GLU A 59 7.85 -7.15 9.07
N VAL A 60 6.86 -6.81 8.23
CA VAL A 60 6.39 -5.43 8.07
C VAL A 60 5.79 -4.92 9.38
N TYR A 61 4.94 -5.71 10.04
CA TYR A 61 4.34 -5.35 11.32
C TYR A 61 5.40 -5.04 12.39
N ASP A 62 6.36 -5.93 12.60
CA ASP A 62 7.39 -5.78 13.63
C ASP A 62 8.29 -4.56 13.36
N LYS A 63 8.59 -4.26 12.09
CA LYS A 63 9.28 -3.02 11.69
C LYS A 63 8.52 -1.77 12.15
N TYR A 64 7.21 -1.71 11.91
CA TYR A 64 6.40 -0.55 12.30
C TYR A 64 6.22 -0.46 13.82
N GLN A 65 6.13 -1.57 14.54
CA GLN A 65 6.12 -1.56 16.01
C GLN A 65 7.40 -0.94 16.59
N LYS A 66 8.57 -1.33 16.07
CA LYS A 66 9.86 -0.72 16.47
C LYS A 66 9.89 0.78 16.20
N ILE A 67 9.38 1.21 15.03
CA ILE A 67 9.29 2.65 14.70
C ILE A 67 8.41 3.39 15.71
N ILE A 68 7.25 2.82 16.07
CA ILE A 68 6.33 3.42 17.04
C ILE A 68 6.98 3.50 18.43
N GLU A 69 7.66 2.46 18.87
CA GLU A 69 8.37 2.43 20.16
C GLU A 69 9.46 3.50 20.23
N LEU A 70 10.27 3.63 19.18
CA LEU A 70 11.31 4.68 19.08
C LEU A 70 10.70 6.09 19.11
N LYS A 71 9.54 6.29 18.50
CA LYS A 71 8.81 7.56 18.56
C LYS A 71 8.33 7.88 19.98
N LYS A 72 7.80 6.89 20.71
CA LYS A 72 7.38 7.05 22.11
C LYS A 72 8.55 7.45 23.02
N LYS A 73 9.66 6.70 22.99
CA LYS A 73 10.88 7.01 23.78
C LYS A 73 11.44 8.40 23.48
N LYS A 74 11.34 8.88 22.23
CA LYS A 74 11.76 10.24 21.87
C LYS A 74 10.81 11.33 22.37
N ALA A 75 9.51 11.05 22.46
CA ALA A 75 8.54 11.97 23.02
C ALA A 75 8.71 12.09 24.54
N GLU A 76 8.94 10.97 25.23
CA GLU A 76 9.20 10.91 26.67
C GLU A 76 10.47 11.66 27.09
N LYS A 77 11.52 11.65 26.25
CA LYS A 77 12.77 12.40 26.50
C LYS A 77 12.69 13.89 26.20
N LYS A 78 11.58 14.37 25.63
CA LYS A 78 11.35 15.79 25.32
C LYS A 78 10.47 16.50 26.37
N ILE A 79 9.95 15.75 27.33
CA ILE A 79 9.24 16.23 28.52
C ILE A 79 10.24 16.23 29.67
#